data_AF-A0A7X8XD90-F1
#
_entry.id   AF-A0A7X8XD90-F1
#
_cell.length_a   1.000
_cell.length_b   1.000
_cell.length_c   1.000
_cell.angle_alpha   90.00
_cell.angle_beta   90.00
_cell.angle_gamma   90.00
#
_symmetry.space_group_name_H-M   'P 1'
#
loop_
_entity.id
_entity.type
_entity.pdbx_description
1 polymer ?
#
loop_
_entity_poly.entity_id
_entity_poly.type
_entity_poly.pdbx_seq_one_letter_code
_entity_poly.pdbx_strand_id
1 'polypeptide(L)'
;MKRFVMVAVVLLAGCLAVYSADAENLLKNGSFELGLESWKAPSWLEDLYPPQIDASVVSGGGNASLKMQGQPGKWGCVMQTLTLPGGQYECSVDLKNTGFQNSWTAFLMLEYGSSDGKSVNAFRIGTEWNKPENDWFRQKKIFTLPSGTRYVHIYLMCSSHTGKGVPNNLGVAWFDNVSLRAMSVETAVPEKPAAIVPDKSVAIDSRSVNLVPQAPSFLAFNKVSWIKDAVKHESNGDELIFKPVPGKRGYNQVAVNPLEFEVEQYVFSVDCEKDGKLAGWQPFVQVEQVLKVEGQINFVYSVGKTSDGKRYQVQVPYKKGLHQLRLVLGTTHCPANAAASEQDAIRFRNPVLTVVGRATGRLIGENAAPARLGGIYQPGEEVSVAFRVFCG
;
A
#
# COMPACT_ATOMS: atom_id res chain seq x y z
N MET A 1 61.40 22.44 36.88
CA MET A 1 60.52 22.49 38.08
C MET A 1 59.12 22.88 37.64
N LYS A 2 58.11 22.04 37.99
CA LYS A 2 56.84 22.39 38.69
C LYS A 2 56.11 23.69 38.26
N ARG A 3 54.79 23.78 38.12
CA ARG A 3 53.60 22.92 38.18
C ARG A 3 52.41 23.90 37.93
N PHE A 4 51.37 23.46 37.20
CA PHE A 4 49.92 23.74 37.40
C PHE A 4 49.38 25.21 37.29
N VAL A 5 48.41 25.49 36.39
CA VAL A 5 46.93 25.67 36.64
C VAL A 5 46.55 27.15 36.40
N MET A 6 45.42 27.62 35.85
CA MET A 6 44.07 27.16 35.44
C MET A 6 43.56 28.19 34.38
N VAL A 7 42.98 27.78 33.26
CA VAL A 7 41.53 27.82 32.92
C VAL A 7 40.79 29.15 33.20
N ALA A 8 40.34 29.81 32.13
CA ALA A 8 39.02 30.43 32.02
C ALA A 8 38.68 30.67 30.53
N VAL A 9 38.28 29.60 29.82
CA VAL A 9 37.59 29.74 28.53
C VAL A 9 36.12 29.96 28.84
N VAL A 10 35.67 31.20 28.62
CA VAL A 10 34.25 31.56 28.66
C VAL A 10 33.55 30.79 27.54
N LEU A 11 32.69 29.86 27.94
CA LEU A 11 31.71 29.18 27.11
C LEU A 11 30.79 30.20 26.44
N LEU A 12 31.11 30.60 25.21
CA LEU A 12 30.08 31.07 24.29
C LEU A 12 29.30 29.85 23.83
N ALA A 13 28.13 29.65 24.42
CA ALA A 13 27.09 28.78 23.91
C ALA A 13 26.62 29.32 22.54
N GLY A 14 27.39 29.01 21.50
CA GLY A 14 26.99 29.17 20.12
C GLY A 14 26.05 28.03 19.79
N CYS A 15 24.76 28.36 19.62
CA CYS A 15 23.75 27.51 19.04
C CYS A 15 24.29 26.73 17.84
N LEU A 16 24.59 25.45 18.02
CA LEU A 16 24.60 24.50 16.92
C LEU A 16 23.15 24.29 16.52
N ALA A 17 22.64 25.23 15.71
CA ALA A 17 21.55 24.93 14.80
C ALA A 17 22.04 23.74 13.98
N VAL A 18 21.52 22.56 14.31
CA VAL A 18 21.55 21.41 13.42
C VAL A 18 20.72 21.85 12.21
N TYR A 19 21.39 22.45 11.23
CA TYR A 19 20.93 22.44 9.86
C TYR A 19 20.86 20.96 9.48
N SER A 20 19.69 20.35 9.66
CA SER A 20 19.32 19.17 8.89
C SER A 20 19.54 19.57 7.45
N ALA A 21 20.60 19.04 6.83
CA ALA A 21 20.80 19.18 5.41
C ALA A 21 19.53 18.64 4.74
N ASP A 22 18.71 19.53 4.20
CA ASP A 22 17.65 19.17 3.27
C ASP A 22 18.32 18.30 2.20
N ALA A 23 18.04 17.00 2.19
CA ALA A 23 18.51 16.14 1.12
C ALA A 23 18.09 16.77 -0.21
N GLU A 24 19.08 17.10 -1.05
CA GLU A 24 18.88 17.84 -2.29
C GLU A 24 17.78 17.16 -3.12
N ASN A 25 16.85 17.95 -3.65
CA ASN A 25 15.81 17.43 -4.51
C ASN A 25 16.44 16.92 -5.81
N LEU A 26 16.30 15.62 -6.08
CA LEU A 26 16.84 14.99 -7.28
C LEU A 26 16.07 15.39 -8.54
N LEU A 27 14.84 15.89 -8.39
CA LEU A 27 14.09 16.47 -9.50
C LEU A 27 14.61 17.87 -9.80
N LYS A 28 14.74 18.17 -11.08
CA LYS A 28 15.06 19.53 -11.52
C LYS A 28 13.79 20.36 -11.45
N ASN A 29 13.89 21.58 -10.94
CA ASN A 29 12.79 22.55 -10.99
C ASN A 29 11.45 21.98 -10.44
N GLY A 30 11.49 21.26 -9.32
CA GLY A 30 10.29 20.71 -8.69
C GLY A 30 9.36 21.75 -8.04
N SER A 31 9.88 22.96 -7.79
CA SER A 31 9.14 24.13 -7.30
C SER A 31 8.61 25.02 -8.42
N PHE A 32 8.92 24.73 -9.70
CA PHE A 32 8.46 25.51 -10.86
C PHE A 32 8.88 26.99 -10.93
N GLU A 33 9.77 27.45 -10.05
CA GLU A 33 10.33 28.81 -10.08
C GLU A 33 11.12 29.11 -11.37
N LEU A 34 11.61 28.08 -12.07
CA LEU A 34 12.25 28.18 -13.38
C LEU A 34 11.26 27.86 -14.52
N GLY A 35 9.97 28.06 -14.27
CA GLY A 35 8.89 27.76 -15.19
C GLY A 35 8.77 26.27 -15.48
N LEU A 36 8.73 25.89 -16.76
CA LEU A 36 8.60 24.49 -17.21
C LEU A 36 9.95 23.82 -17.50
N GLU A 37 11.07 24.41 -17.07
CA GLU A 37 12.37 23.81 -17.29
C GLU A 37 12.41 22.37 -16.75
N SER A 38 12.94 21.45 -17.56
CA SER A 38 13.02 20.00 -17.31
C SER A 38 11.68 19.23 -17.26
N TRP A 39 10.53 19.90 -17.17
CA TRP A 39 9.21 19.26 -17.22
C TRP A 39 8.61 19.34 -18.63
N LYS A 40 8.53 18.21 -19.33
CA LYS A 40 8.03 18.16 -20.71
C LYS A 40 6.88 17.17 -20.85
N ALA A 41 5.92 17.50 -21.70
CA ALA A 41 4.97 16.52 -22.20
C ALA A 41 5.74 15.38 -22.90
N PRO A 42 5.50 14.10 -22.55
CA PRO A 42 6.12 12.98 -23.27
C PRO A 42 5.72 13.00 -24.75
N SER A 43 6.68 12.88 -25.65
CA SER A 43 6.43 12.99 -27.10
C SER A 43 5.58 11.86 -27.69
N TRP A 44 5.45 10.75 -26.97
CA TRP A 44 4.63 9.60 -27.37
C TRP A 44 3.20 9.66 -26.84
N LEU A 45 2.84 10.70 -26.07
CA LEU A 45 1.47 10.93 -25.62
C LEU A 45 0.81 11.99 -26.50
N GLU A 46 -0.39 11.66 -26.96
CA GLU A 46 -1.23 12.53 -27.78
C GLU A 46 -2.34 13.18 -26.94
N ASP A 47 -2.99 14.19 -27.51
CA ASP A 47 -4.13 14.89 -26.92
C ASP A 47 -3.86 15.50 -25.54
N LEU A 48 -2.64 15.98 -25.32
CA LEU A 48 -2.28 16.69 -24.10
C LEU A 48 -2.66 18.17 -24.20
N TYR A 49 -3.23 18.72 -23.13
CA TYR A 49 -3.30 20.18 -22.99
C TYR A 49 -1.92 20.73 -22.57
N PRO A 50 -1.56 21.95 -22.99
CA PRO A 50 -0.25 22.51 -22.68
C PRO A 50 -0.12 22.80 -21.17
N PRO A 51 0.98 22.37 -20.51
CA PRO A 51 1.26 22.78 -19.14
C PRO A 51 1.50 24.29 -19.07
N GLN A 52 1.10 24.91 -17.96
CA GLN A 52 1.21 26.35 -17.74
C GLN A 52 1.86 26.62 -16.37
N ILE A 53 2.34 27.84 -16.17
CA ILE A 53 2.81 28.31 -14.87
C ILE A 53 1.83 29.33 -14.34
N ASP A 54 1.47 29.20 -13.06
CA ASP A 54 0.57 30.12 -12.37
C ASP A 54 1.31 30.76 -11.20
N ALA A 55 1.53 32.06 -11.28
CA ALA A 55 2.20 32.83 -10.22
C ALA A 55 1.22 33.32 -9.14
N SER A 56 -0.09 33.11 -9.33
CA SER A 56 -1.13 33.57 -8.39
C SER A 56 -1.61 32.49 -7.42
N VAL A 57 -1.32 31.22 -7.72
CA VAL A 57 -1.74 30.05 -6.94
C VAL A 57 -0.50 29.22 -6.66
N VAL A 58 0.11 29.39 -5.50
CA VAL A 58 1.39 28.75 -5.10
C VAL A 58 1.23 28.02 -3.77
N SER A 59 2.04 26.98 -3.55
CA SER A 59 2.09 26.26 -2.29
C SER A 59 3.25 26.80 -1.43
N GLY A 60 2.91 27.47 -0.33
CA GLY A 60 3.91 28.04 0.59
C GLY A 60 4.50 29.36 0.09
N GLY A 61 5.81 29.54 0.24
CA GLY A 61 6.50 30.82 0.02
C GLY A 61 7.13 31.02 -1.37
N GLY A 62 6.83 30.15 -2.34
CA GLY A 62 7.29 30.28 -3.73
C GLY A 62 6.51 31.33 -4.53
N ASN A 63 6.88 31.54 -5.80
CA ASN A 63 6.25 32.48 -6.74
C ASN A 63 5.64 31.79 -7.97
N ALA A 64 5.76 30.48 -8.11
CA ALA A 64 5.22 29.75 -9.25
C ALA A 64 4.74 28.35 -8.88
N SER A 65 3.66 27.89 -9.51
CA SER A 65 3.28 26.48 -9.53
C SER A 65 2.96 26.01 -10.94
N LEU A 66 3.03 24.69 -11.17
CA LEU A 66 2.57 24.09 -12.42
C LEU A 66 1.04 24.04 -12.42
N LYS A 67 0.42 24.67 -13.42
CA LYS A 67 -1.01 24.62 -13.68
C LYS A 67 -1.33 23.70 -14.85
N MET A 68 -2.35 22.87 -14.63
CA MET A 68 -2.96 21.99 -15.60
C MET A 68 -4.44 22.35 -15.75
N GLN A 69 -4.75 23.13 -16.79
CA GLN A 69 -6.10 23.56 -17.13
C GLN A 69 -6.75 22.54 -18.08
N GLY A 70 -7.79 21.86 -17.60
CA GLY A 70 -8.56 20.91 -18.40
C GLY A 70 -9.13 21.54 -19.68
N GLN A 71 -9.10 20.77 -20.77
CA GLN A 71 -9.67 21.11 -22.08
C GLN A 71 -10.48 19.91 -22.60
N PRO A 72 -11.56 20.13 -23.37
CA PRO A 72 -12.33 19.04 -23.96
C PRO A 72 -11.46 18.08 -24.78
N GLY A 73 -11.67 16.77 -24.59
CA GLY A 73 -10.96 15.70 -25.31
C GLY A 73 -9.47 15.58 -25.00
N LYS A 74 -8.96 16.33 -24.01
CA LYS A 74 -7.52 16.36 -23.68
C LYS A 74 -7.25 16.02 -22.23
N TRP A 75 -6.02 15.63 -21.94
CA TRP A 75 -5.55 15.25 -20.62
C TRP A 75 -4.19 15.88 -20.30
N GLY A 76 -3.81 15.84 -19.01
CA GLY A 76 -2.61 16.52 -18.54
C GLY A 76 -1.49 15.53 -18.27
N CYS A 77 -0.31 15.80 -18.81
CA CYS A 77 0.88 15.03 -18.48
C CYS A 77 2.14 15.85 -18.72
N VAL A 78 3.00 15.95 -17.71
CA VAL A 78 4.42 16.28 -17.86
C VAL A 78 5.26 15.23 -17.19
N MET A 79 6.50 15.06 -17.64
CA MET A 79 7.37 13.99 -17.17
C MET A 79 8.81 14.48 -17.00
N GLN A 80 9.46 13.94 -15.98
CA GLN A 80 10.92 13.87 -15.86
C GLN A 80 11.38 12.42 -15.84
N THR A 81 12.51 12.16 -16.50
CA THR A 81 13.17 10.84 -16.49
C THR A 81 14.50 10.95 -15.80
N LEU A 82 14.74 10.07 -14.85
CA LEU A 82 15.97 10.00 -14.07
C LEU A 82 16.59 8.61 -14.20
N THR A 83 17.90 8.56 -14.03
CA THR A 83 18.64 7.33 -13.75
C THR A 83 19.08 7.40 -12.31
N LEU A 84 18.60 6.46 -11.49
CA LEU A 84 18.85 6.43 -10.06
C LEU A 84 19.39 5.04 -9.66
N PRO A 85 20.36 4.97 -8.73
CA PRO A 85 20.78 3.69 -8.19
C PRO A 85 19.65 3.00 -7.43
N GLY A 86 19.82 1.70 -7.15
CA GLY A 86 18.97 1.02 -6.18
C GLY A 86 19.13 1.64 -4.80
N GLY A 87 18.05 1.72 -4.03
CA GLY A 87 18.05 2.41 -2.74
C GLY A 87 16.66 2.86 -2.31
N GLN A 88 16.59 3.51 -1.15
CA GLN A 88 15.34 4.05 -0.63
C GLN A 88 15.21 5.54 -0.99
N TYR A 89 14.00 5.92 -1.40
CA TYR A 89 13.68 7.27 -1.83
C TYR A 89 12.34 7.71 -1.25
N GLU A 90 12.17 9.00 -1.01
CA GLU A 90 10.88 9.63 -0.75
C GLU A 90 10.49 10.49 -1.94
N CYS A 91 9.29 10.28 -2.47
CA CYS A 91 8.69 11.18 -3.45
C CYS A 91 7.50 11.91 -2.83
N SER A 92 7.39 13.22 -3.08
CA SER A 92 6.28 14.02 -2.56
C SER A 92 5.85 15.12 -3.53
N VAL A 93 4.64 15.62 -3.35
CA VAL A 93 4.05 16.70 -4.16
C VAL A 93 3.00 17.43 -3.35
N ASP A 94 2.95 18.75 -3.48
CA ASP A 94 1.80 19.54 -3.05
C ASP A 94 0.80 19.62 -4.21
N LEU A 95 -0.47 19.37 -3.92
CA LEU A 95 -1.54 19.30 -4.91
C LEU A 95 -2.71 20.20 -4.50
N LYS A 96 -3.30 20.86 -5.48
CA LYS A 96 -4.58 21.58 -5.35
C LYS A 96 -5.41 21.32 -6.60
N ASN A 97 -6.73 21.24 -6.47
CA ASN A 97 -7.62 21.19 -7.63
C ASN A 97 -8.95 21.89 -7.38
N THR A 98 -9.58 22.36 -8.45
CA THR A 98 -10.93 22.93 -8.43
C THR A 98 -11.70 22.55 -9.69
N GLY A 99 -13.02 22.42 -9.57
CA GLY A 99 -13.91 22.15 -10.70
C GLY A 99 -13.65 20.82 -11.40
N PHE A 100 -13.02 19.84 -10.73
CA PHE A 100 -12.80 18.52 -11.31
C PHE A 100 -14.14 17.79 -11.49
N GLN A 101 -14.33 17.19 -12.66
CA GLN A 101 -15.57 16.52 -13.02
C GLN A 101 -15.32 15.06 -13.36
N ASN A 102 -16.39 14.26 -13.41
CA ASN A 102 -16.37 12.93 -14.02
C ASN A 102 -15.27 11.99 -13.48
N SER A 103 -15.01 12.04 -12.18
CA SER A 103 -13.99 11.22 -11.50
C SER A 103 -12.57 11.40 -12.02
N TRP A 104 -12.26 12.59 -12.55
CA TRP A 104 -10.87 12.95 -12.84
C TRP A 104 -10.06 13.08 -11.57
N THR A 105 -8.78 12.77 -11.68
CA THR A 105 -7.80 12.88 -10.58
C THR A 105 -6.54 13.56 -11.08
N ALA A 106 -5.94 14.36 -10.21
CA ALA A 106 -4.61 14.91 -10.38
C ALA A 106 -3.65 14.13 -9.48
N PHE A 107 -2.53 13.67 -10.03
CA PHE A 107 -1.61 12.80 -9.29
C PHE A 107 -0.19 12.90 -9.80
N LEU A 108 0.74 12.62 -8.90
CA LEU A 108 2.09 12.20 -9.27
C LEU A 108 2.08 10.69 -9.46
N MET A 109 2.60 10.21 -10.58
CA MET A 109 2.87 8.80 -10.82
C MET A 109 4.37 8.58 -10.95
N LEU A 110 4.87 7.55 -10.27
CA LEU A 110 6.24 7.07 -10.43
C LEU A 110 6.19 5.70 -11.07
N GLU A 111 6.91 5.54 -12.18
CA GLU A 111 7.14 4.27 -12.85
C GLU A 111 8.65 3.99 -12.89
N TYR A 112 9.06 2.75 -12.65
CA TYR A 112 10.45 2.34 -12.87
C TYR A 112 10.53 0.98 -13.55
N GLY A 113 11.59 0.78 -14.34
CA GLY A 113 11.74 -0.41 -15.16
C GLY A 113 13.14 -0.99 -15.20
N SER A 114 13.20 -2.23 -15.69
CA SER A 114 14.42 -3.04 -15.76
C SER A 114 15.15 -2.84 -17.09
N SER A 115 16.33 -3.48 -17.22
CA SER A 115 17.19 -3.41 -18.40
C SER A 115 16.51 -3.88 -19.69
N ASP A 116 15.46 -4.70 -19.60
CA ASP A 116 14.65 -5.22 -20.71
C ASP A 116 13.57 -4.25 -21.22
N GLY A 117 13.47 -3.04 -20.64
CA GLY A 117 12.53 -2.01 -21.04
C GLY A 117 11.10 -2.23 -20.53
N LYS A 118 10.86 -3.23 -19.68
CA LYS A 118 9.55 -3.43 -19.03
C LYS A 118 9.47 -2.63 -17.72
N SER A 119 8.32 -1.99 -17.53
CA SER A 119 7.93 -1.45 -16.22
C SER A 119 7.90 -2.58 -15.19
N VAL A 120 8.69 -2.43 -14.13
CA VAL A 120 8.77 -3.37 -13.01
C VAL A 120 7.70 -3.06 -11.99
N ASN A 121 7.45 -1.77 -11.75
CA ASN A 121 6.42 -1.32 -10.83
C ASN A 121 6.02 0.12 -11.13
N ALA A 122 4.83 0.50 -10.66
CA ALA A 122 4.36 1.87 -10.67
C ALA A 122 3.47 2.15 -9.46
N PHE A 123 3.50 3.38 -8.98
CA PHE A 123 2.52 3.87 -8.02
C PHE A 123 2.09 5.29 -8.33
N ARG A 124 0.94 5.68 -7.78
CA ARG A 124 0.44 7.05 -7.82
C ARG A 124 0.13 7.56 -6.43
N ILE A 125 0.33 8.86 -6.22
CA ILE A 125 -0.13 9.64 -5.07
C ILE A 125 -0.84 10.88 -5.61
N GLY A 126 -2.02 11.20 -5.10
CA GLY A 126 -2.85 12.20 -5.74
C GLY A 126 -4.17 12.49 -5.05
N THR A 127 -5.01 13.25 -5.74
CA THR A 127 -6.38 13.56 -5.31
C THR A 127 -7.25 12.33 -5.27
N GLU A 128 -8.25 12.33 -4.39
CA GLU A 128 -9.33 11.36 -4.43
C GLU A 128 -10.24 11.64 -5.63
N TRP A 129 -10.76 10.58 -6.27
CA TRP A 129 -11.58 10.69 -7.48
C TRP A 129 -12.95 11.33 -7.24
N ASN A 130 -13.44 11.30 -6.00
CA ASN A 130 -14.73 11.85 -5.59
C ASN A 130 -14.63 13.24 -4.95
N LYS A 131 -13.44 13.88 -4.99
CA LYS A 131 -13.22 15.23 -4.47
C LYS A 131 -12.97 16.21 -5.63
N PRO A 132 -14.03 16.88 -6.13
CA PRO A 132 -13.92 17.83 -7.24
C PRO A 132 -13.07 19.05 -6.89
N GLU A 133 -12.87 19.30 -5.59
CA GLU A 133 -12.09 20.40 -5.04
C GLU A 133 -11.22 19.89 -3.89
N ASN A 134 -9.97 20.34 -3.85
CA ASN A 134 -9.09 20.25 -2.70
C ASN A 134 -8.29 21.54 -2.62
N ASP A 135 -8.16 22.09 -1.41
CA ASP A 135 -7.12 23.09 -1.16
C ASP A 135 -5.74 22.41 -1.12
N TRP A 136 -4.65 23.19 -1.06
CA TRP A 136 -3.30 22.65 -1.04
C TRP A 136 -3.13 21.57 0.04
N PHE A 137 -2.73 20.39 -0.39
CA PHE A 137 -2.40 19.28 0.49
C PHE A 137 -1.16 18.56 -0.04
N ARG A 138 -0.31 18.13 0.90
CA ARG A 138 0.91 17.39 0.58
C ARG A 138 0.65 15.90 0.56
N GLN A 139 1.09 15.23 -0.50
CA GLN A 139 1.16 13.78 -0.58
C GLN A 139 2.61 13.34 -0.61
N LYS A 140 2.91 12.23 0.05
CA LYS A 140 4.25 11.65 0.04
C LYS A 140 4.23 10.13 0.09
N LYS A 141 5.25 9.52 -0.48
CA LYS A 141 5.45 8.07 -0.48
C LYS A 141 6.92 7.72 -0.46
N ILE A 142 7.29 6.88 0.51
CA ILE A 142 8.59 6.23 0.56
C ILE A 142 8.51 4.93 -0.26
N PHE A 143 9.55 4.66 -1.03
CA PHE A 143 9.66 3.48 -1.88
C PHE A 143 11.12 3.02 -2.02
N THR A 144 11.30 1.76 -2.41
CA THR A 144 12.62 1.17 -2.64
C THR A 144 12.77 0.84 -4.11
N LEU A 145 13.82 1.36 -4.74
CA LEU A 145 14.23 0.97 -6.08
C LEU A 145 15.11 -0.28 -6.00
N PRO A 146 14.78 -1.35 -6.73
CA PRO A 146 15.66 -2.51 -6.86
C PRO A 146 17.00 -2.11 -7.48
N SER A 147 18.08 -2.77 -7.05
CA SER A 147 19.37 -2.69 -7.75
C SER A 147 19.20 -3.07 -9.22
N GLY A 148 19.86 -2.33 -10.11
CA GLY A 148 19.72 -2.53 -11.56
C GLY A 148 18.50 -1.86 -12.20
N THR A 149 17.77 -1.02 -11.46
CA THR A 149 16.78 -0.10 -12.05
C THR A 149 17.46 0.76 -13.11
N ARG A 150 16.91 0.78 -14.33
CA ARG A 150 17.52 1.51 -15.46
C ARG A 150 16.95 2.91 -15.62
N TYR A 151 15.66 3.07 -15.39
CA TYR A 151 14.96 4.34 -15.51
C TYR A 151 13.94 4.51 -14.39
N VAL A 152 13.71 5.77 -14.04
CA VAL A 152 12.61 6.22 -13.20
C VAL A 152 11.91 7.35 -13.94
N HIS A 153 10.62 7.18 -14.21
CA HIS A 153 9.78 8.22 -14.77
C HIS A 153 8.91 8.81 -13.65
N ILE A 154 8.96 10.13 -13.51
CA ILE A 154 8.06 10.90 -12.66
C ILE A 154 7.10 11.64 -13.57
N TYR A 155 5.82 11.30 -13.47
CA TYR A 155 4.75 11.97 -14.19
C TYR A 155 3.95 12.83 -13.23
N LEU A 156 3.59 14.03 -13.67
CA LEU A 156 2.51 14.82 -13.08
C LEU A 156 1.37 14.78 -14.06
N MET A 157 0.22 14.27 -13.63
CA MET A 157 -0.85 13.90 -14.54
C MET A 157 -2.20 14.35 -14.03
N CYS A 158 -3.08 14.64 -14.98
CA CYS A 158 -4.52 14.66 -14.75
C CYS A 158 -5.17 13.68 -15.71
N SER A 159 -5.89 12.69 -15.19
CA SER A 159 -6.60 11.72 -16.01
C SER A 159 -7.91 11.25 -15.37
N SER A 160 -8.82 10.77 -16.20
CA SER A 160 -9.98 9.99 -15.77
C SER A 160 -9.60 8.52 -15.53
N HIS A 161 -10.51 7.77 -14.93
CA HIS A 161 -10.40 6.31 -14.81
C HIS A 161 -10.48 5.60 -16.18
N THR A 162 -11.13 6.21 -17.17
CA THR A 162 -11.27 5.68 -18.54
C THR A 162 -10.10 6.06 -19.46
N GLY A 163 -9.25 7.00 -19.05
CA GLY A 163 -8.05 7.45 -19.76
C GLY A 163 -8.32 8.38 -20.96
N LYS A 164 -7.24 8.89 -21.56
CA LYS A 164 -7.21 9.61 -22.85
C LYS A 164 -8.21 10.78 -23.01
N GLY A 165 -8.29 11.67 -22.02
CA GLY A 165 -9.08 12.91 -22.18
C GLY A 165 -10.60 12.75 -22.15
N VAL A 166 -11.11 11.54 -21.93
CA VAL A 166 -12.55 11.24 -21.91
C VAL A 166 -12.94 10.57 -20.60
N PRO A 167 -14.09 10.89 -19.98
CA PRO A 167 -14.98 12.02 -20.30
C PRO A 167 -14.27 13.37 -20.11
N ASN A 168 -14.80 14.46 -20.66
CA ASN A 168 -14.18 15.78 -20.56
C ASN A 168 -14.00 16.21 -19.08
N ASN A 169 -12.93 16.96 -18.82
CA ASN A 169 -12.73 17.70 -17.58
C ASN A 169 -12.25 19.11 -17.91
N LEU A 170 -12.96 20.11 -17.39
CA LEU A 170 -12.60 21.53 -17.51
C LEU A 170 -12.02 22.10 -16.21
N GLY A 171 -11.89 21.26 -15.18
CA GLY A 171 -11.28 21.64 -13.92
C GLY A 171 -9.80 21.95 -14.05
N VAL A 172 -9.25 22.51 -12.97
CA VAL A 172 -7.87 22.97 -12.89
C VAL A 172 -7.15 22.23 -11.77
N ALA A 173 -5.93 21.78 -12.02
CA ALA A 173 -5.04 21.29 -10.99
C ALA A 173 -3.76 22.12 -10.95
N TRP A 174 -3.23 22.27 -9.76
CA TRP A 174 -1.92 22.84 -9.52
C TRP A 174 -1.03 21.83 -8.81
N PHE A 175 0.23 21.79 -9.20
CA PHE A 175 1.29 20.97 -8.62
C PHE A 175 2.41 21.90 -8.19
N ASP A 176 2.93 21.68 -6.99
CA ASP A 176 4.03 22.48 -6.47
C ASP A 176 4.90 21.66 -5.51
N ASN A 177 6.10 22.16 -5.21
CA ASN A 177 7.08 21.55 -4.30
C ASN A 177 7.29 20.05 -4.52
N VAL A 178 7.32 19.64 -5.79
CA VAL A 178 7.51 18.25 -6.20
C VAL A 178 8.93 17.84 -5.82
N SER A 179 9.06 16.80 -5.00
CA SER A 179 10.37 16.33 -4.58
C SER A 179 10.55 14.84 -4.80
N LEU A 180 11.79 14.49 -5.14
CA LEU A 180 12.31 13.14 -5.03
C LEU A 180 13.63 13.25 -4.30
N ARG A 181 13.72 12.64 -3.11
CA ARG A 181 14.92 12.72 -2.29
C ARG A 181 15.45 11.31 -2.09
N ALA A 182 16.75 11.15 -2.28
CA ALA A 182 17.43 9.96 -1.77
C ALA A 182 17.32 10.02 -0.24
N MET A 183 16.82 8.94 0.34
CA MET A 183 16.90 8.79 1.78
C MET A 183 18.33 8.38 2.06
N SER A 184 19.11 9.26 2.69
CA SER A 184 20.42 8.89 3.21
C SER A 184 20.20 7.71 4.13
N VAL A 185 20.74 6.55 3.74
CA VAL A 185 21.16 5.59 4.75
C VAL A 185 22.26 6.32 5.48
N GLU A 186 21.97 6.88 6.66
CA GLU A 186 23.02 7.35 7.55
C GLU A 186 23.96 6.16 7.78
N THR A 187 25.07 6.14 7.04
CA THR A 187 26.24 5.34 7.39
C THR A 187 26.82 5.95 8.65
N ALA A 188 26.27 5.55 9.80
CA ALA A 188 27.04 5.58 11.02
C ALA A 188 28.26 4.68 10.80
N VAL A 189 29.46 5.26 10.84
CA VAL A 189 30.64 4.50 11.24
C VAL A 189 30.27 3.86 12.57
N PRO A 190 30.43 2.53 12.74
CA PRO A 190 30.05 1.89 13.98
C PRO A 190 31.03 2.34 15.05
N GLU A 191 30.69 3.40 15.79
CA GLU A 191 31.08 3.42 17.19
C GLU A 191 30.33 2.23 17.78
N LYS A 192 31.07 1.14 18.05
CA LYS A 192 30.53 -0.13 18.53
C LYS A 192 29.46 0.21 19.58
N PRO A 193 28.16 0.08 19.25
CA PRO A 193 27.13 0.27 20.23
C PRO A 193 27.45 -0.76 21.31
N ALA A 194 27.45 -0.36 22.58
CA ALA A 194 27.33 -1.33 23.64
C ALA A 194 26.20 -2.26 23.19
N ALA A 195 26.51 -3.55 23.02
CA ALA A 195 25.61 -4.49 22.38
C ALA A 195 24.23 -4.33 23.01
N ILE A 196 23.31 -3.68 22.29
CA ILE A 196 21.91 -3.75 22.65
C ILE A 196 21.54 -5.14 22.14
N VAL A 197 21.76 -6.09 23.05
CA VAL A 197 21.13 -7.40 23.00
C VAL A 197 19.66 -7.10 22.74
N PRO A 198 19.07 -7.61 21.63
CA PRO A 198 17.64 -7.46 21.45
C PRO A 198 16.98 -7.89 22.75
N ASP A 199 16.10 -7.06 23.31
CA ASP A 199 15.27 -7.57 24.39
C ASP A 199 14.60 -8.84 23.85
N LYS A 200 14.78 -9.89 24.64
CA LYS A 200 14.68 -11.29 24.23
C LYS A 200 13.60 -11.47 23.17
N SER A 201 13.93 -12.20 22.09
CA SER A 201 12.91 -12.99 21.40
C SER A 201 12.05 -13.64 22.47
N VAL A 202 10.77 -13.27 22.55
CA VAL A 202 9.88 -13.92 23.48
C VAL A 202 9.84 -15.37 23.03
N ALA A 203 10.41 -16.25 23.84
CA ALA A 203 10.20 -17.68 23.68
C ALA A 203 8.70 -17.88 23.94
N ILE A 204 7.94 -17.98 22.86
CA ILE A 204 6.58 -18.47 22.94
C ILE A 204 6.75 -19.98 23.06
N ASP A 205 6.64 -20.49 24.29
CA ASP A 205 6.62 -21.93 24.56
C ASP A 205 5.24 -22.50 24.19
N SER A 206 4.86 -22.32 22.93
CA SER A 206 3.61 -22.82 22.37
C SER A 206 3.84 -23.29 20.95
N ARG A 207 3.19 -24.41 20.63
CA ARG A 207 3.18 -25.00 19.29
C ARG A 207 2.29 -24.21 18.32
N SER A 208 1.41 -23.35 18.82
CA SER A 208 0.44 -22.61 18.00
C SER A 208 0.44 -21.12 18.31
N VAL A 209 0.46 -20.31 17.26
CA VAL A 209 0.36 -18.85 17.36
C VAL A 209 -0.71 -18.34 16.41
N ASN A 210 -1.65 -17.57 16.95
CA ASN A 210 -2.64 -16.85 16.16
C ASN A 210 -1.98 -15.63 15.51
N LEU A 211 -1.85 -15.64 14.19
CA LEU A 211 -1.60 -14.42 13.45
C LEU A 211 -2.96 -13.83 13.13
N VAL A 212 -3.14 -12.56 13.48
CA VAL A 212 -4.17 -11.79 12.81
C VAL A 212 -3.49 -11.25 11.55
N PRO A 213 -3.85 -11.74 10.34
CA PRO A 213 -3.25 -11.24 9.12
C PRO A 213 -3.70 -9.78 8.94
N GLN A 214 -2.92 -8.86 9.50
CA GLN A 214 -3.27 -7.43 9.63
C GLN A 214 -4.64 -7.26 10.33
N ALA A 215 -4.65 -7.16 11.65
CA ALA A 215 -5.87 -6.94 12.44
C ALA A 215 -6.80 -5.84 11.87
N PRO A 216 -8.10 -6.09 12.03
CA PRO A 216 -8.96 -6.64 11.01
C PRO A 216 -9.38 -5.50 10.10
N SER A 217 -8.96 -5.55 8.85
CA SER A 217 -9.63 -4.73 7.88
C SER A 217 -10.01 -5.59 6.70
N PHE A 218 -11.29 -5.88 6.60
CA PHE A 218 -11.86 -6.38 5.36
C PHE A 218 -11.62 -5.43 4.18
N LEU A 219 -11.07 -4.22 4.40
CA LEU A 219 -10.52 -3.35 3.35
C LEU A 219 -9.36 -3.99 2.56
N ALA A 220 -8.64 -4.95 3.14
CA ALA A 220 -7.57 -5.68 2.44
C ALA A 220 -8.10 -6.77 1.50
N PHE A 221 -9.35 -7.22 1.72
CA PHE A 221 -10.01 -8.17 0.83
C PHE A 221 -10.47 -7.46 -0.42
N ASN A 222 -9.92 -7.86 -1.56
CA ASN A 222 -10.22 -7.22 -2.83
C ASN A 222 -11.01 -8.15 -3.73
N LYS A 223 -11.96 -7.57 -4.49
CA LYS A 223 -12.62 -8.29 -5.58
C LYS A 223 -11.57 -8.75 -6.57
N VAL A 224 -11.71 -10.00 -7.00
CA VAL A 224 -10.83 -10.57 -8.00
C VAL A 224 -11.31 -10.18 -9.41
N SER A 225 -10.53 -9.33 -10.08
CA SER A 225 -10.90 -8.69 -11.35
C SER A 225 -11.08 -9.66 -12.52
N TRP A 226 -10.42 -10.82 -12.50
CA TRP A 226 -10.53 -11.85 -13.54
C TRP A 226 -11.77 -12.75 -13.40
N ILE A 227 -12.53 -12.64 -12.30
CA ILE A 227 -13.81 -13.34 -12.11
C ILE A 227 -14.95 -12.42 -12.53
N LYS A 228 -15.45 -12.61 -13.76
CA LYS A 228 -16.43 -11.71 -14.41
C LYS A 228 -17.79 -11.65 -13.71
N ASP A 229 -18.16 -12.70 -12.99
CA ASP A 229 -19.44 -12.87 -12.29
C ASP A 229 -19.34 -12.59 -10.79
N ALA A 230 -18.19 -12.11 -10.30
CA ALA A 230 -18.01 -11.75 -8.89
C ALA A 230 -18.78 -10.46 -8.55
N VAL A 231 -19.64 -10.50 -7.54
CA VAL A 231 -20.29 -9.32 -6.97
C VAL A 231 -19.28 -8.47 -6.21
N LYS A 232 -19.53 -7.16 -6.17
CA LYS A 232 -18.80 -6.25 -5.26
C LYS A 232 -19.30 -6.52 -3.84
N HIS A 233 -18.39 -6.58 -2.87
CA HIS A 233 -18.74 -6.65 -1.46
C HIS A 233 -18.88 -5.23 -0.89
N GLU A 234 -19.64 -5.11 0.19
CA GLU A 234 -19.60 -3.95 1.08
C GLU A 234 -18.67 -4.30 2.26
N SER A 235 -17.89 -3.33 2.74
CA SER A 235 -17.00 -3.51 3.88
C SER A 235 -16.94 -2.22 4.68
N ASN A 236 -17.00 -2.34 6.01
CA ASN A 236 -16.84 -1.24 6.95
C ASN A 236 -15.57 -1.39 7.81
N GLY A 237 -14.67 -2.32 7.45
CA GLY A 237 -13.48 -2.67 8.22
C GLY A 237 -13.67 -3.92 9.08
N ASP A 238 -14.76 -3.98 9.86
CA ASP A 238 -15.05 -5.06 10.81
C ASP A 238 -15.89 -6.20 10.22
N GLU A 239 -16.53 -5.95 9.09
CA GLU A 239 -17.36 -6.92 8.38
C GLU A 239 -17.14 -6.87 6.87
N LEU A 240 -17.27 -8.03 6.24
CA LEU A 240 -17.43 -8.16 4.79
C LEU A 240 -18.82 -8.69 4.46
N ILE A 241 -19.59 -7.90 3.73
CA ILE A 241 -21.00 -8.16 3.42
C ILE A 241 -21.15 -8.48 1.94
N PHE A 242 -21.75 -9.62 1.65
CA PHE A 242 -22.28 -9.95 0.35
C PHE A 242 -23.80 -9.84 0.36
N LYS A 243 -24.33 -9.05 -0.57
CA LYS A 243 -25.76 -9.02 -0.89
C LYS A 243 -26.05 -9.92 -2.09
N PRO A 244 -27.21 -10.60 -2.14
CA PRO A 244 -27.52 -11.51 -3.23
C PRO A 244 -27.72 -10.72 -4.52
N VAL A 245 -27.07 -11.17 -5.59
CA VAL A 245 -27.32 -10.68 -6.94
C VAL A 245 -27.60 -11.90 -7.83
N PRO A 246 -28.80 -12.04 -8.40
CA PRO A 246 -29.17 -13.22 -9.19
C PRO A 246 -28.14 -13.57 -10.27
N GLY A 247 -27.74 -14.84 -10.32
CA GLY A 247 -26.77 -15.38 -11.29
C GLY A 247 -25.30 -15.01 -11.01
N LYS A 248 -25.01 -14.27 -9.93
CA LYS A 248 -23.64 -13.86 -9.56
C LYS A 248 -23.15 -14.62 -8.32
N ARG A 249 -21.86 -14.52 -8.03
CA ARG A 249 -21.22 -15.12 -6.84
C ARG A 249 -20.33 -14.12 -6.13
N GLY A 250 -20.05 -14.33 -4.85
CA GLY A 250 -19.07 -13.54 -4.10
C GLY A 250 -17.68 -14.15 -4.23
N TYR A 251 -16.66 -13.34 -4.52
CA TYR A 251 -15.27 -13.79 -4.48
C TYR A 251 -14.31 -12.64 -4.17
N ASN A 252 -13.74 -12.67 -2.97
CA ASN A 252 -12.68 -11.77 -2.54
C ASN A 252 -11.48 -12.55 -2.01
N GLN A 253 -10.30 -11.96 -2.15
CA GLN A 253 -9.07 -12.56 -1.65
C GLN A 253 -8.17 -11.54 -0.94
N VAL A 254 -7.35 -12.04 -0.03
CA VAL A 254 -6.17 -11.36 0.51
C VAL A 254 -4.96 -12.28 0.41
N ALA A 255 -3.80 -11.71 0.05
CA ALA A 255 -2.54 -12.43 -0.01
C ALA A 255 -1.76 -12.29 1.30
N VAL A 256 -1.18 -13.40 1.76
CA VAL A 256 -0.38 -13.48 2.99
C VAL A 256 0.94 -14.17 2.66
N ASN A 257 2.04 -13.59 3.10
CA ASN A 257 3.36 -14.21 2.96
C ASN A 257 3.56 -15.27 4.05
N PRO A 258 4.10 -16.46 3.71
CA PRO A 258 4.41 -17.48 4.70
C PRO A 258 5.53 -17.01 5.64
N LEU A 259 5.50 -17.47 6.88
CA LEU A 259 6.55 -17.19 7.86
C LEU A 259 7.76 -18.12 7.67
N GLU A 260 8.95 -17.63 8.04
CA GLU A 260 10.22 -18.35 7.96
C GLU A 260 10.50 -19.19 9.23
N PHE A 261 9.68 -20.22 9.48
CA PHE A 261 9.96 -21.24 10.51
C PHE A 261 9.38 -22.62 10.13
N GLU A 262 9.68 -23.65 10.93
CA GLU A 262 9.17 -25.01 10.70
C GLU A 262 7.67 -25.13 10.98
N VAL A 263 6.86 -24.74 10.00
CA VAL A 263 5.41 -24.85 10.03
C VAL A 263 4.97 -26.29 9.76
N GLU A 264 4.05 -26.76 10.59
CA GLU A 264 3.29 -28.00 10.36
C GLU A 264 2.04 -27.71 9.54
N GLN A 265 1.25 -26.73 9.99
CA GLN A 265 -0.01 -26.36 9.36
C GLN A 265 -0.39 -24.91 9.67
N TYR A 266 -1.28 -24.37 8.83
CA TYR A 266 -2.00 -23.14 9.09
C TYR A 266 -3.48 -23.47 9.34
N VAL A 267 -4.14 -22.67 10.19
CA VAL A 267 -5.58 -22.74 10.43
C VAL A 267 -6.18 -21.37 10.16
N PHE A 268 -6.96 -21.24 9.11
CA PHE A 268 -7.73 -20.02 8.89
C PHE A 268 -9.13 -20.19 9.47
N SER A 269 -9.57 -19.26 10.32
CA SER A 269 -10.93 -19.24 10.84
C SER A 269 -11.60 -17.89 10.65
N VAL A 270 -12.91 -17.92 10.46
CA VAL A 270 -13.73 -16.72 10.24
C VAL A 270 -15.14 -17.01 10.71
N ASP A 271 -15.78 -16.03 11.34
CA ASP A 271 -17.19 -16.08 11.67
C ASP A 271 -18.01 -15.68 10.43
N CYS A 272 -19.11 -16.36 10.23
CA CYS A 272 -20.01 -16.20 9.10
C CYS A 272 -21.44 -16.18 9.60
N GLU A 273 -22.19 -15.15 9.22
CA GLU A 273 -23.62 -15.06 9.45
C GLU A 273 -24.35 -15.05 8.10
N LYS A 274 -25.48 -15.75 8.06
CA LYS A 274 -26.39 -15.75 6.92
C LYS A 274 -27.77 -15.46 7.46
N ASP A 275 -28.23 -14.22 7.28
CA ASP A 275 -29.46 -13.72 7.91
C ASP A 275 -30.72 -14.31 7.29
N GLY A 276 -30.68 -14.63 5.99
CA GLY A 276 -31.83 -15.11 5.26
C GLY A 276 -31.76 -16.58 4.85
N LYS A 277 -32.85 -17.04 4.23
CA LYS A 277 -33.08 -18.45 3.90
C LYS A 277 -32.96 -18.74 2.42
N LEU A 278 -32.35 -17.84 1.64
CA LEU A 278 -32.16 -18.04 0.21
C LEU A 278 -31.46 -19.38 -0.07
N ALA A 279 -32.18 -20.31 -0.69
CA ALA A 279 -31.72 -21.65 -0.99
C ALA A 279 -30.66 -21.62 -2.10
N GLY A 280 -29.68 -22.52 -2.04
CA GLY A 280 -28.60 -22.63 -3.05
C GLY A 280 -27.50 -21.56 -2.98
N TRP A 281 -27.76 -20.42 -2.30
CA TRP A 281 -26.74 -19.39 -2.04
C TRP A 281 -26.09 -19.61 -0.68
N GLN A 282 -24.82 -20.02 -0.68
CA GLN A 282 -24.09 -20.43 0.52
C GLN A 282 -22.78 -19.67 0.66
N PRO A 283 -22.33 -19.38 1.88
CA PRO A 283 -20.98 -18.86 2.11
C PRO A 283 -19.92 -19.86 1.66
N PHE A 284 -18.77 -19.33 1.27
CA PHE A 284 -17.62 -20.08 0.83
C PHE A 284 -16.35 -19.49 1.45
N VAL A 285 -15.54 -20.36 2.05
CA VAL A 285 -14.26 -20.01 2.68
C VAL A 285 -13.20 -20.97 2.18
N GLN A 286 -12.08 -20.46 1.68
CA GLN A 286 -11.00 -21.28 1.13
C GLN A 286 -9.63 -20.65 1.41
N VAL A 287 -8.59 -21.47 1.49
CA VAL A 287 -7.20 -21.04 1.39
C VAL A 287 -6.55 -21.67 0.17
N GLU A 288 -5.94 -20.85 -0.68
CA GLU A 288 -5.09 -21.28 -1.80
C GLU A 288 -3.61 -21.16 -1.39
N GLN A 289 -2.84 -22.22 -1.58
CA GLN A 289 -1.39 -22.24 -1.45
C GLN A 289 -0.78 -22.07 -2.85
N VAL A 290 0.02 -21.01 -3.03
CA VAL A 290 0.83 -20.80 -4.24
C VAL A 290 2.21 -21.38 -3.97
N LEU A 291 2.56 -22.43 -4.72
CA LEU A 291 3.83 -23.14 -4.60
C LEU A 291 4.75 -22.76 -5.76
N LYS A 292 6.03 -22.51 -5.48
CA LYS A 292 7.08 -22.33 -6.49
C LYS A 292 8.10 -23.44 -6.34
N VAL A 293 8.13 -24.38 -7.29
CA VAL A 293 9.04 -25.52 -7.29
C VAL A 293 9.74 -25.56 -8.63
N GLU A 294 11.08 -25.51 -8.63
CA GLU A 294 11.90 -25.58 -9.86
C GLU A 294 11.49 -24.57 -10.95
N GLY A 295 11.07 -23.38 -10.53
CA GLY A 295 10.63 -22.30 -11.44
C GLY A 295 9.19 -22.42 -11.93
N GLN A 296 8.49 -23.52 -11.64
CA GLN A 296 7.07 -23.70 -11.96
C GLN A 296 6.16 -23.25 -10.81
N ILE A 297 5.00 -22.70 -11.15
CA ILE A 297 3.97 -22.27 -10.19
C ILE A 297 2.86 -23.32 -10.14
N ASN A 298 2.57 -23.83 -8.94
CA ASN A 298 1.48 -24.77 -8.68
C ASN A 298 0.52 -24.21 -7.63
N PHE A 299 -0.75 -24.62 -7.68
CA PHE A 299 -1.80 -24.17 -6.76
C PHE A 299 -2.41 -25.36 -6.02
N VAL A 300 -2.59 -25.23 -4.70
CA VAL A 300 -3.26 -26.23 -3.85
C VAL A 300 -4.35 -25.56 -3.04
N TYR A 301 -5.52 -26.20 -2.95
CA TYR A 301 -6.73 -25.62 -2.37
C TYR A 301 -7.19 -26.37 -1.12
N SER A 302 -7.49 -25.63 -0.05
CA SER A 302 -8.14 -26.14 1.16
C SER A 302 -9.45 -25.39 1.40
N VAL A 303 -10.55 -26.11 1.60
CA VAL A 303 -11.89 -25.52 1.79
C VAL A 303 -12.29 -25.57 3.26
N GLY A 304 -12.97 -24.51 3.71
CA GLY A 304 -13.44 -24.36 5.08
C GLY A 304 -14.61 -25.28 5.40
N LYS A 305 -14.62 -25.75 6.65
CA LYS A 305 -15.71 -26.53 7.24
C LYS A 305 -16.26 -25.79 8.44
N THR A 306 -17.54 -25.97 8.73
CA THR A 306 -18.21 -25.46 9.92
C THR A 306 -19.08 -26.56 10.52
N SER A 307 -19.09 -26.69 11.85
CA SER A 307 -19.95 -27.63 12.59
C SER A 307 -21.23 -26.97 13.11
N ASP A 308 -21.17 -25.67 13.38
CA ASP A 308 -22.26 -24.87 13.95
C ASP A 308 -22.94 -23.95 12.92
N GLY A 309 -22.46 -23.98 11.66
CA GLY A 309 -22.93 -23.11 10.57
C GLY A 309 -22.46 -21.66 10.68
N LYS A 310 -21.74 -21.31 11.76
CA LYS A 310 -21.36 -19.94 12.10
C LYS A 310 -19.87 -19.72 12.00
N ARG A 311 -19.03 -20.64 12.45
CA ARG A 311 -17.57 -20.48 12.36
C ARG A 311 -16.98 -21.44 11.36
N TYR A 312 -16.35 -20.90 10.32
CA TYR A 312 -15.59 -21.67 9.34
C TYR A 312 -14.16 -21.85 9.83
N GLN A 313 -13.62 -23.05 9.62
CA GLN A 313 -12.21 -23.37 9.83
C GLN A 313 -11.64 -24.09 8.61
N VAL A 314 -10.49 -23.62 8.13
CA VAL A 314 -9.72 -24.20 7.04
C VAL A 314 -8.40 -24.71 7.61
N GLN A 315 -8.19 -26.02 7.57
CA GLN A 315 -6.92 -26.63 7.93
C GLN A 315 -6.04 -26.72 6.67
N VAL A 316 -4.81 -26.22 6.76
CA VAL A 316 -3.90 -26.07 5.63
C VAL A 316 -2.54 -26.67 5.98
N PRO A 317 -2.29 -27.94 5.63
CA PRO A 317 -0.99 -28.55 5.84
C PRO A 317 0.09 -27.79 5.07
N TYR A 318 1.24 -27.57 5.70
CA TYR A 318 2.39 -26.96 5.04
C TYR A 318 2.84 -27.80 3.85
N LYS A 319 3.19 -27.13 2.75
CA LYS A 319 3.76 -27.76 1.54
C LYS A 319 5.12 -27.14 1.22
N LYS A 320 6.09 -27.99 0.87
CA LYS A 320 7.41 -27.55 0.43
C LYS A 320 7.26 -26.67 -0.82
N GLY A 321 8.03 -25.58 -0.88
CA GLY A 321 7.94 -24.60 -1.96
C GLY A 321 6.80 -23.61 -1.81
N LEU A 322 6.12 -23.56 -0.64
CA LEU A 322 5.12 -22.53 -0.35
C LEU A 322 5.73 -21.13 -0.49
N HIS A 323 5.16 -20.35 -1.39
CA HIS A 323 5.60 -18.99 -1.69
C HIS A 323 4.60 -17.94 -1.19
N GLN A 324 3.30 -18.25 -1.23
CA GLN A 324 2.23 -17.35 -0.81
C GLN A 324 0.99 -18.13 -0.39
N LEU A 325 0.26 -17.62 0.60
CA LEU A 325 -1.09 -18.03 0.95
C LEU A 325 -2.09 -16.99 0.42
N ARG A 326 -3.22 -17.43 -0.13
CA ARG A 326 -4.35 -16.55 -0.44
C ARG A 326 -5.58 -17.00 0.33
N LEU A 327 -6.06 -16.14 1.22
CA LEU A 327 -7.29 -16.37 1.98
C LEU A 327 -8.46 -15.86 1.15
N VAL A 328 -9.46 -16.71 0.93
CA VAL A 328 -10.58 -16.45 0.03
C VAL A 328 -11.88 -16.52 0.81
N LEU A 329 -12.67 -15.45 0.72
CA LEU A 329 -14.02 -15.34 1.28
C LEU A 329 -14.99 -15.01 0.15
N GLY A 330 -16.11 -15.71 0.11
CA GLY A 330 -17.03 -15.62 -1.01
C GLY A 330 -18.36 -16.29 -0.75
N THR A 331 -19.10 -16.47 -1.83
CA THR A 331 -20.37 -17.18 -1.83
C THR A 331 -20.45 -18.07 -3.06
N THR A 332 -21.29 -19.11 -3.02
CA THR A 332 -21.67 -19.87 -4.21
C THR A 332 -22.47 -18.99 -5.17
N HIS A 333 -22.80 -19.51 -6.35
CA HIS A 333 -23.71 -18.80 -7.26
C HIS A 333 -25.07 -18.59 -6.60
N CYS A 334 -25.50 -17.33 -6.57
CA CYS A 334 -26.87 -16.95 -6.27
C CYS A 334 -27.78 -17.45 -7.40
N PRO A 335 -28.87 -18.19 -7.12
CA PRO A 335 -29.78 -18.68 -8.14
C PRO A 335 -30.29 -17.55 -9.04
N ALA A 336 -30.35 -17.80 -10.35
CA ALA A 336 -30.75 -16.77 -11.32
C ALA A 336 -32.20 -16.28 -11.15
N ASN A 337 -33.05 -17.10 -10.52
CA ASN A 337 -34.45 -16.81 -10.23
C ASN A 337 -34.70 -16.39 -8.77
N ALA A 338 -33.64 -16.07 -8.01
CA ALA A 338 -33.77 -15.66 -6.62
C ALA A 338 -34.54 -14.34 -6.47
N ALA A 339 -35.54 -14.32 -5.58
CA ALA A 339 -36.14 -13.09 -5.07
C ALA A 339 -35.20 -12.44 -4.04
N ALA A 340 -34.06 -11.93 -4.52
CA ALA A 340 -32.98 -11.41 -3.71
C ALA A 340 -33.44 -10.23 -2.83
N SER A 341 -33.34 -10.39 -1.51
CA SER A 341 -33.58 -9.33 -0.52
C SER A 341 -32.26 -8.92 0.14
N GLU A 342 -32.13 -7.66 0.57
CA GLU A 342 -31.02 -7.23 1.43
C GLU A 342 -30.98 -8.01 2.77
N GLN A 343 -32.12 -8.57 3.18
CA GLN A 343 -32.24 -9.42 4.37
C GLN A 343 -31.61 -10.81 4.18
N ASP A 344 -31.24 -11.21 2.96
CA ASP A 344 -30.60 -12.51 2.69
C ASP A 344 -29.06 -12.47 2.77
N ALA A 345 -28.46 -11.35 3.16
CA ALA A 345 -27.01 -11.13 3.11
C ALA A 345 -26.17 -12.16 3.88
N ILE A 346 -24.96 -12.39 3.36
CA ILE A 346 -23.91 -13.21 3.96
C ILE A 346 -22.82 -12.28 4.49
N ARG A 347 -22.48 -12.43 5.76
CA ARG A 347 -21.55 -11.56 6.49
C ARG A 347 -20.39 -12.37 7.02
N PHE A 348 -19.18 -11.87 6.84
CA PHE A 348 -17.97 -12.45 7.44
C PHE A 348 -17.40 -11.51 8.49
N ARG A 349 -16.96 -12.05 9.63
CA ARG A 349 -16.39 -11.31 10.77
C ARG A 349 -15.21 -12.08 11.37
N ASN A 350 -14.37 -11.36 12.13
CA ASN A 350 -13.31 -11.95 12.96
C ASN A 350 -12.38 -12.94 12.24
N PRO A 351 -11.77 -12.58 11.09
CA PRO A 351 -10.84 -13.47 10.40
C PRO A 351 -9.55 -13.65 11.23
N VAL A 352 -9.11 -14.90 11.41
CA VAL A 352 -7.91 -15.27 12.18
C VAL A 352 -7.13 -16.34 11.40
N LEU A 353 -5.81 -16.15 11.24
CA LEU A 353 -4.90 -17.13 10.66
C LEU A 353 -3.94 -17.66 11.72
N THR A 354 -4.23 -18.83 12.29
CA THR A 354 -3.31 -19.52 13.18
C THR A 354 -2.20 -20.22 12.40
N VAL A 355 -0.98 -20.18 12.92
CA VAL A 355 0.14 -21.00 12.45
C VAL A 355 0.53 -21.98 13.54
N VAL A 356 0.69 -23.23 13.17
CA VAL A 356 1.08 -24.33 14.06
C VAL A 356 2.46 -24.82 13.63
N GLY A 357 3.43 -24.73 14.53
CA GLY A 357 4.79 -25.21 14.33
C GLY A 357 4.92 -26.71 14.58
N ARG A 358 5.97 -27.33 14.02
CA ARG A 358 6.31 -28.75 14.24
C ARG A 358 6.89 -29.04 15.63
N ALA A 359 7.50 -28.03 16.26
CA ALA A 359 8.04 -28.08 17.60
C ALA A 359 7.75 -26.73 18.31
N THR A 360 7.83 -26.71 19.65
CA THR A 360 7.94 -25.44 20.38
C THR A 360 9.27 -24.81 20.00
N GLY A 361 9.28 -23.51 19.68
CA GLY A 361 10.46 -22.92 19.05
C GLY A 361 10.35 -21.44 18.78
N ARG A 362 11.51 -20.85 18.47
CA ARG A 362 11.70 -19.42 18.22
C ARG A 362 11.00 -19.03 16.92
N LEU A 363 9.95 -18.22 17.01
CA LEU A 363 9.32 -17.60 15.85
C LEU A 363 10.15 -16.40 15.42
N ILE A 364 10.62 -16.43 14.17
CA ILE A 364 11.26 -15.29 13.51
C ILE A 364 10.33 -14.91 12.36
N GLY A 365 9.63 -13.80 12.52
CA GLY A 365 8.84 -13.22 11.45
C GLY A 365 9.64 -12.12 10.79
N GLU A 366 10.13 -12.35 9.58
CA GLU A 366 10.53 -11.24 8.72
C GLU A 366 9.27 -10.63 8.08
N ASN A 367 9.10 -9.31 8.19
CA ASN A 367 7.96 -8.57 7.65
C ASN A 367 6.57 -8.96 8.21
N ALA A 368 6.44 -9.14 9.53
CA ALA A 368 5.13 -9.04 10.17
C ALA A 368 4.66 -7.57 10.13
N ALA A 369 3.84 -7.21 9.14
CA ALA A 369 3.25 -5.87 9.08
C ALA A 369 2.29 -5.66 10.26
N PRO A 370 2.46 -4.61 11.09
CA PRO A 370 1.50 -4.28 12.14
C PRO A 370 0.14 -3.98 11.51
N ALA A 371 -0.92 -4.40 12.20
CA ALA A 371 -2.28 -3.98 11.91
C ALA A 371 -2.38 -2.46 12.07
N ARG A 372 -2.54 -1.73 10.97
CA ARG A 372 -2.72 -0.28 10.99
C ARG A 372 -4.17 0.07 11.32
N LEU A 373 -4.43 0.57 12.52
CA LEU A 373 -5.45 1.59 12.72
C LEU A 373 -4.82 2.95 12.29
N GLY A 374 -4.86 3.22 10.98
CA GLY A 374 -4.66 4.56 10.37
C GLY A 374 -3.56 5.50 10.91
N GLY A 375 -2.28 5.26 10.57
CA GLY A 375 -1.17 6.20 10.83
C GLY A 375 0.14 5.91 10.06
N ILE A 376 1.06 6.89 10.01
CA ILE A 376 2.43 6.80 9.47
C ILE A 376 3.41 6.72 10.65
N TYR A 377 4.32 5.73 10.67
CA TYR A 377 5.36 5.56 11.71
C TYR A 377 6.78 5.75 11.15
N GLN A 378 7.71 6.20 11.98
CA GLN A 378 9.12 6.48 11.65
C GLN A 378 10.04 5.27 11.94
N PRO A 379 11.19 5.12 11.23
CA PRO A 379 12.18 4.10 11.55
C PRO A 379 12.79 4.30 12.95
N GLY A 380 12.77 3.26 13.79
CA GLY A 380 13.25 3.34 15.19
C GLY A 380 12.19 3.81 16.21
N GLU A 381 10.96 4.10 15.76
CA GLU A 381 9.83 4.37 16.63
C GLU A 381 9.39 3.05 17.33
N GLU A 382 9.32 3.06 18.65
CA GLU A 382 8.87 1.91 19.43
C GLU A 382 7.36 1.70 19.21
N VAL A 383 7.01 0.81 18.28
CA VAL A 383 5.62 0.42 18.02
C VAL A 383 5.26 -0.77 18.92
N SER A 384 4.48 -0.51 19.97
CA SER A 384 3.86 -1.57 20.76
C SER A 384 2.84 -2.33 19.91
N VAL A 385 3.21 -3.54 19.47
CA VAL A 385 2.26 -4.50 18.89
C VAL A 385 1.58 -5.25 20.03
N ALA A 386 0.33 -4.88 20.32
CA ALA A 386 -0.48 -5.63 21.27
C ALA A 386 -0.89 -6.98 20.66
N PHE A 387 -0.12 -8.03 20.93
CA PHE A 387 -0.62 -9.38 20.74
C PHE A 387 -1.68 -9.64 21.81
N ARG A 388 -2.92 -9.95 21.42
CA ARG A 388 -3.78 -10.72 22.33
C ARG A 388 -3.32 -12.18 22.28
N VAL A 389 -2.42 -12.50 23.19
CA VAL A 389 -2.14 -13.89 23.56
C VAL A 389 -3.32 -14.36 24.41
N PHE A 390 -4.24 -15.12 23.82
CA PHE A 390 -5.13 -15.94 24.63
C PHE A 390 -4.45 -17.29 24.81
N CYS A 391 -3.96 -17.51 26.03
CA CYS A 391 -3.61 -18.85 26.50
C CYS A 391 -4.92 -19.63 26.65
N GLY A 392 -5.09 -20.65 25.82
CA GLY A 392 -6.04 -21.74 26.06
C GLY A 392 -5.23 -23.01 26.28
#